data_AF-K0ENV5-F1
#
_entry.id   AF-K0ENV5-F1
#
_cell.length_a   1.000
_cell.length_b   1.000
_cell.length_c   1.000
_cell.angle_alpha   90.00
_cell.angle_beta   90.00
_cell.angle_gamma   90.00
#
_symmetry.space_group_name_H-M   'P 1'
#
loop_
_entity.id
_entity.type
_entity.pdbx_description
1 polymer ?
#
loop_
_entity_poly.entity_id
_entity_poly.type
_entity_poly.pdbx_seq_one_letter_code
_entity_poly.pdbx_strand_id
1 'polypeptide(L)'
;MTTRDVAQAAGVSLGVVHYCFENKDALMTELVKALSMELRDSVDANETVWQDVGSGKEALQKLIRAGLELMWLNIEATPERQLLTYETTTYALREGEQTPAKLAIAREQYNFNDSTVADILEHARDATANTWSVPLPSLSRFTLNVIDGVVLRWLVDNDSEAVRAQLDLLSQMIAEYAS
;
A
#
# COMPACT_ATOMS: atom_id res chain seq x y z
N MET A 1 17.63 -13.03 -0.61
CA MET A 1 18.30 -11.88 0.02
C MET A 1 18.80 -12.23 1.43
N THR A 2 20.06 -11.94 1.73
CA THR A 2 20.73 -12.09 3.03
C THR A 2 21.03 -10.71 3.64
N THR A 3 21.31 -10.62 4.95
CA THR A 3 21.78 -9.36 5.57
C THR A 3 23.07 -8.84 4.92
N ARG A 4 23.88 -9.74 4.36
CA ARG A 4 25.09 -9.40 3.60
C ARG A 4 24.76 -8.77 2.25
N ASP A 5 23.76 -9.29 1.55
CA ASP A 5 23.31 -8.73 0.27
C ASP A 5 22.78 -7.30 0.50
N VAL A 6 22.03 -7.08 1.59
CA VAL A 6 21.53 -5.74 1.95
C VAL A 6 22.65 -4.80 2.34
N ALA A 7 23.62 -5.25 3.14
CA ALA A 7 24.80 -4.45 3.50
C ALA A 7 25.54 -3.97 2.24
N GLN A 8 25.73 -4.88 1.28
CA GLN A 8 26.37 -4.60 0.02
C GLN A 8 25.57 -3.61 -0.84
N ALA A 9 24.25 -3.80 -0.95
CA ALA A 9 23.38 -2.91 -1.71
C ALA A 9 23.30 -1.49 -1.10
N ALA A 10 23.31 -1.38 0.23
CA ALA A 10 23.26 -0.11 0.95
C ALA A 10 24.64 0.57 1.11
N GLY A 11 25.73 -0.07 0.67
CA GLY A 11 27.10 0.46 0.81
C GLY A 11 27.58 0.56 2.26
N VAL A 12 27.00 -0.23 3.18
CA VAL A 12 27.35 -0.25 4.61
C VAL A 12 28.04 -1.55 5.00
N SER A 13 28.70 -1.58 6.15
CA SER A 13 29.30 -2.82 6.65
C SER A 13 28.22 -3.77 7.17
N LEU A 14 28.49 -5.09 7.11
CA LEU A 14 27.61 -6.10 7.73
C LEU A 14 27.42 -5.84 9.24
N GLY A 15 28.43 -5.26 9.90
CA GLY A 15 28.34 -4.85 11.31
C GLY A 15 27.32 -3.74 11.54
N VAL A 16 27.19 -2.77 10.63
CA VAL A 16 26.15 -1.73 10.70
C VAL A 16 24.77 -2.34 10.52
N VAL A 17 24.60 -3.27 9.57
CA VAL A 17 23.31 -3.96 9.40
C VAL A 17 22.93 -4.75 10.65
N HIS A 18 23.86 -5.49 11.27
CA HIS A 18 23.59 -6.20 12.52
C HIS A 18 23.39 -5.27 13.73
N TYR A 19 24.03 -4.11 13.74
CA TYR A 19 23.81 -3.10 14.77
C TYR A 19 22.41 -2.48 14.65
N CYS A 20 21.95 -2.23 13.42
CA CYS A 20 20.63 -1.65 13.16
C CYS A 20 19.49 -2.67 13.23
N PHE A 21 19.75 -3.94 12.91
CA PHE A 21 18.74 -4.99 12.82
C PHE A 21 19.21 -6.26 13.52
N GLU A 22 18.47 -6.68 14.55
CA GLU A 22 18.80 -7.88 15.35
C GLU A 22 18.91 -9.14 14.51
N ASN A 23 18.10 -9.27 13.47
CA ASN A 23 18.08 -10.42 12.58
C ASN A 23 17.54 -10.04 11.19
N LYS A 24 17.62 -11.00 10.27
CA LYS A 24 17.11 -10.85 8.91
C LYS A 24 15.62 -10.48 8.88
N ASP A 25 14.82 -11.01 9.80
CA ASP A 25 13.37 -10.77 9.82
C ASP A 25 13.08 -9.31 10.19
N ALA A 26 13.80 -8.74 11.17
CA ALA A 26 13.73 -7.32 11.51
C ALA A 26 14.14 -6.41 10.34
N LEU A 27 15.17 -6.80 9.58
CA LEU A 27 15.59 -6.06 8.39
C LEU A 27 14.53 -6.10 7.28
N MET A 28 13.95 -7.28 7.00
CA MET A 28 12.90 -7.43 6.00
C MET A 28 11.66 -6.61 6.36
N THR A 29 11.33 -6.55 7.65
CA THR A 29 10.23 -5.76 8.19
C THR A 29 10.39 -4.28 7.87
N GLU A 30 11.53 -3.70 8.25
CA GLU A 30 11.79 -2.28 8.06
C GLU A 30 11.94 -1.93 6.58
N LEU A 31 12.47 -2.85 5.77
CA LEU A 31 12.47 -2.70 4.32
C LEU A 31 11.04 -2.63 3.77
N VAL A 32 10.15 -3.53 4.19
CA VAL A 32 8.76 -3.52 3.73
C VAL A 32 8.01 -2.27 4.21
N LYS A 33 8.25 -1.80 5.45
CA LYS A 33 7.71 -0.51 5.91
C LYS A 33 8.20 0.65 5.02
N ALA A 34 9.49 0.68 4.68
CA ALA A 34 10.05 1.69 3.78
C ALA A 34 9.42 1.64 2.38
N LEU A 35 9.15 0.43 1.85
CA LEU A 35 8.45 0.26 0.57
C LEU A 35 7.00 0.78 0.62
N SER A 36 6.27 0.51 1.72
CA SER A 36 4.93 1.08 1.93
C SER A 36 4.96 2.60 2.00
N MET A 37 5.95 3.18 2.69
CA MET A 37 6.13 4.65 2.77
C MET A 37 6.44 5.26 1.40
N GLU A 38 7.34 4.65 0.62
CA GLU A 38 7.66 5.12 -0.73
C GLU A 38 6.44 5.11 -1.66
N LEU A 39 5.61 4.06 -1.56
CA LEU A 39 4.36 3.98 -2.33
C LEU A 39 3.39 5.10 -1.93
N ARG A 40 3.22 5.35 -0.62
CA ARG A 40 2.42 6.47 -0.12
C ARG A 40 2.93 7.80 -0.66
N ASP A 41 4.23 8.07 -0.50
CA ASP A 41 4.84 9.35 -0.88
C ASP A 41 4.68 9.60 -2.39
N SER A 42 4.63 8.55 -3.21
CA SER A 42 4.38 8.69 -4.65
C SER A 42 2.96 9.17 -5.00
N VAL A 43 1.97 8.91 -4.14
CA VAL A 43 0.60 9.42 -4.28
C VAL A 43 0.50 10.83 -3.72
N ASP A 44 1.04 11.06 -2.51
CA ASP A 44 0.98 12.36 -1.84
C ASP A 44 1.77 13.45 -2.60
N ALA A 45 2.90 13.11 -3.22
CA ALA A 45 3.76 14.07 -3.92
C ALA A 45 3.15 14.63 -5.22
N ASN A 46 2.10 14.02 -5.76
CA ASN A 46 1.48 14.50 -6.97
C ASN A 46 0.40 15.55 -6.67
N GLU A 47 0.84 16.75 -6.30
CA GLU A 47 -0.05 17.89 -5.98
C GLU A 47 -1.06 18.17 -7.10
N THR A 48 -0.75 17.87 -8.36
CA THR A 48 -1.64 18.13 -9.50
C THR A 48 -2.94 17.35 -9.44
N VAL A 49 -2.95 16.18 -8.78
CA VAL A 49 -4.16 15.37 -8.60
C VAL A 49 -5.17 16.07 -7.67
N TRP A 50 -4.69 16.93 -6.77
CA TRP A 50 -5.51 17.59 -5.76
C TRP A 50 -5.99 19.00 -6.17
N GLN A 51 -5.57 19.50 -7.34
CA GLN A 51 -5.96 20.82 -7.83
C GLN A 51 -7.27 20.75 -8.64
N ASP A 52 -8.14 21.75 -8.45
CA ASP A 52 -9.38 21.94 -9.22
C ASP A 52 -10.29 20.69 -9.31
N VAL A 53 -10.32 19.88 -8.25
CA VAL A 53 -11.02 18.58 -8.23
C VAL A 53 -12.54 18.67 -8.39
N GLY A 54 -13.13 19.84 -8.11
CA GLY A 54 -14.58 20.04 -8.08
C GLY A 54 -15.23 19.51 -6.79
N SER A 55 -16.56 19.38 -6.77
CA SER A 55 -17.30 18.92 -5.60
C SER A 55 -18.34 17.85 -5.93
N GLY A 56 -18.73 17.09 -4.91
CA GLY A 56 -19.71 16.01 -4.99
C GLY A 56 -19.11 14.66 -5.36
N LYS A 57 -19.97 13.65 -5.44
CA LYS A 57 -19.59 12.24 -5.59
C LYS A 57 -18.83 11.94 -6.89
N GLU A 58 -19.15 12.62 -7.99
CA GLU A 58 -18.45 12.43 -9.26
C GLU A 58 -17.00 12.96 -9.20
N ALA A 59 -16.78 14.11 -8.56
CA ALA A 59 -15.45 14.65 -8.31
C ALA A 59 -14.62 13.70 -7.44
N LEU A 60 -15.23 13.16 -6.38
CA LEU A 60 -14.59 12.19 -5.50
C LEU A 60 -14.19 10.91 -6.24
N GLN A 61 -15.08 10.35 -7.07
CA GLN A 61 -14.77 9.16 -7.85
C GLN A 61 -13.55 9.40 -8.76
N LYS A 62 -13.53 10.52 -9.49
CA LYS A 62 -12.42 10.88 -10.38
C LYS A 62 -11.10 11.03 -9.61
N LEU A 63 -11.16 11.68 -8.45
CA LEU A 63 -10.00 11.89 -7.59
C LEU A 63 -9.43 10.57 -7.06
N ILE A 64 -10.30 9.69 -6.55
CA ILE A 64 -9.91 8.35 -6.09
C ILE A 64 -9.31 7.53 -7.24
N ARG A 65 -9.94 7.57 -8.42
CA ARG A 65 -9.46 6.84 -9.59
C ARG A 65 -8.06 7.31 -10.02
N ALA A 66 -7.81 8.61 -9.97
CA ALA A 66 -6.51 9.20 -10.27
C ALA A 66 -5.45 8.76 -9.24
N GLY A 67 -5.76 8.79 -7.94
CA GLY A 67 -4.88 8.31 -6.89
C GLY A 67 -4.53 6.81 -7.04
N LEU A 68 -5.53 5.99 -7.37
CA LEU A 68 -5.34 4.57 -7.65
C LEU A 68 -4.43 4.34 -8.88
N GLU A 69 -4.53 5.16 -9.93
CA GLU A 69 -3.64 5.04 -11.10
C GLU A 69 -2.19 5.34 -10.71
N LEU A 70 -1.95 6.39 -9.92
CA LEU A 70 -0.60 6.76 -9.50
C LEU A 70 0.07 5.65 -8.68
N MET A 71 -0.68 5.11 -7.71
CA MET A 71 -0.24 3.94 -6.94
C MET A 71 0.05 2.76 -7.87
N TRP A 72 -0.84 2.50 -8.83
CA TRP A 72 -0.68 1.39 -9.77
C TRP A 72 0.56 1.53 -10.65
N LEU A 73 0.85 2.72 -11.19
CA LEU A 73 2.03 2.96 -12.01
C LEU A 73 3.32 2.65 -11.24
N ASN A 74 3.37 2.95 -9.94
CA ASN A 74 4.51 2.60 -9.09
C ASN A 74 4.64 1.08 -8.91
N ILE A 75 3.51 0.40 -8.63
CA ILE A 75 3.45 -1.05 -8.48
C ILE A 75 3.88 -1.76 -9.78
N GLU A 76 3.33 -1.35 -10.92
CA GLU A 76 3.61 -1.91 -12.24
C GLU A 76 5.09 -1.73 -12.62
N ALA A 77 5.71 -0.60 -12.24
CA ALA A 77 7.14 -0.38 -12.45
C ALA A 77 8.04 -1.19 -11.51
N THR A 78 7.50 -1.76 -10.42
CA THR A 78 8.29 -2.43 -9.38
C THR A 78 7.70 -3.77 -8.88
N PRO A 79 7.37 -4.72 -9.78
CA PRO A 79 6.73 -5.99 -9.41
C PRO A 79 7.49 -6.80 -8.35
N GLU A 80 8.82 -6.82 -8.44
CA GLU A 80 9.70 -7.53 -7.50
C GLU A 80 9.57 -6.99 -6.06
N ARG A 81 9.25 -5.70 -5.89
CA ARG A 81 9.01 -5.10 -4.57
C ARG A 81 7.70 -5.60 -3.97
N GLN A 82 6.67 -5.82 -4.78
CA GLN A 82 5.41 -6.39 -4.30
C GLN A 82 5.55 -7.87 -3.93
N LEU A 83 6.25 -8.65 -4.76
CA LEU A 83 6.58 -10.05 -4.43
C LEU A 83 7.31 -10.13 -3.09
N LEU A 84 8.32 -9.29 -2.87
CA LEU A 84 9.07 -9.24 -1.63
C LEU A 84 8.19 -8.92 -0.41
N THR A 85 7.24 -8.00 -0.56
CA THR A 85 6.27 -7.66 0.49
C THR A 85 5.41 -8.88 0.82
N TYR A 86 4.82 -9.55 -0.17
CA TYR A 86 4.00 -10.74 0.08
C TYR A 86 4.79 -11.91 0.67
N GLU A 87 6.01 -12.17 0.21
CA GLU A 87 6.89 -13.19 0.78
C GLU A 87 7.20 -12.89 2.25
N THR A 88 7.50 -11.63 2.58
CA THR A 88 7.80 -11.20 3.94
C THR A 88 6.59 -11.38 4.85
N THR A 89 5.41 -10.92 4.42
CA THR A 89 4.17 -11.08 5.17
C THR A 89 3.83 -12.55 5.38
N THR A 90 3.83 -13.36 4.32
CA THR A 90 3.46 -14.79 4.41
C THR A 90 4.46 -15.61 5.23
N TYR A 91 5.75 -15.29 5.15
CA TYR A 91 6.77 -15.88 6.02
C TYR A 91 6.53 -15.51 7.49
N ALA A 92 6.29 -14.23 7.79
CA ALA A 92 6.01 -13.78 9.16
C ALA A 92 4.75 -14.43 9.74
N LEU A 93 3.69 -14.64 8.93
CA LEU A 93 2.48 -15.36 9.34
C LEU A 93 2.77 -16.83 9.65
N ARG A 94 3.56 -17.51 8.82
CA ARG A 94 3.92 -18.93 9.01
C ARG A 94 4.79 -19.13 10.24
N GLU A 95 5.77 -18.26 10.46
CA GLU A 95 6.66 -18.31 11.61
C GLU A 95 6.02 -17.77 12.89
N GLY A 96 5.00 -16.92 12.75
CA GLY A 96 4.28 -16.27 13.83
C GLY A 96 3.59 -17.23 14.79
N GLU A 97 3.24 -18.44 14.32
CA GLU A 97 2.73 -19.53 15.18
C GLU A 97 3.75 -19.94 16.25
N GLN A 98 5.04 -19.88 15.93
CA GLN A 98 6.14 -20.24 16.83
C GLN A 98 6.75 -19.01 17.51
N THR A 99 6.70 -17.85 16.84
CA THR A 99 7.29 -16.59 17.32
C THR A 99 6.29 -15.44 17.22
N PRO A 100 5.44 -15.21 18.24
CA PRO A 100 4.37 -14.20 18.20
C PRO A 100 4.84 -12.78 17.85
N ALA A 101 6.11 -12.43 18.14
CA ALA A 101 6.68 -11.14 17.77
C ALA A 101 6.72 -10.91 16.24
N LYS A 102 6.92 -11.95 15.43
CA LYS A 102 6.90 -11.85 13.96
C LYS A 102 5.49 -11.54 13.43
N LEU A 103 4.46 -12.06 14.10
CA LEU A 103 3.08 -11.76 13.75
C LEU A 103 2.71 -10.30 14.09
N ALA A 104 3.25 -9.75 15.18
CA ALA A 104 3.01 -8.36 15.57
C ALA A 104 3.53 -7.39 14.51
N ILE A 105 4.69 -7.69 13.94
CA ILE A 105 5.30 -6.95 12.83
C ILE A 105 4.37 -6.89 11.60
N ALA A 106 3.87 -8.04 11.13
CA ALA A 106 3.01 -8.09 9.96
C ALA A 106 1.71 -7.29 10.19
N ARG A 107 1.17 -7.35 11.42
CA ARG A 107 0.01 -6.55 11.83
C ARG A 107 0.31 -5.06 11.84
N GLU A 108 1.48 -4.65 12.34
CA GLU A 108 1.88 -3.25 12.36
C GLU A 108 1.96 -2.67 10.95
N GLN A 109 2.56 -3.41 10.02
CA GLN A 109 2.63 -3.01 8.61
C GLN A 109 1.23 -2.84 7.99
N TYR A 110 0.33 -3.81 8.18
CA TYR A 110 -1.02 -3.72 7.64
C TYR A 110 -1.84 -2.60 8.30
N ASN A 111 -1.66 -2.36 9.60
CA ASN A 111 -2.28 -1.21 10.28
C ASN A 111 -1.77 0.12 9.71
N PHE A 112 -0.46 0.23 9.41
CA PHE A 112 0.11 1.41 8.78
C PHE A 112 -0.47 1.65 7.37
N ASN A 113 -0.62 0.59 6.58
CA ASN A 113 -1.26 0.66 5.27
C ASN A 113 -2.74 1.06 5.38
N ASP A 114 -3.50 0.45 6.31
CA ASP A 114 -4.91 0.78 6.57
C ASP A 114 -5.07 2.26 6.96
N SER A 115 -4.18 2.80 7.80
CA SER A 115 -4.16 4.23 8.17
C SER A 115 -3.80 5.13 7.00
N THR A 116 -2.83 4.74 6.18
CA THR A 116 -2.44 5.51 4.99
C THR A 116 -3.61 5.65 4.01
N VAL A 117 -4.32 4.56 3.73
CA VAL A 117 -5.50 4.59 2.86
C VAL A 117 -6.62 5.43 3.49
N ALA A 118 -6.79 5.35 4.82
CA ALA A 118 -7.77 6.18 5.52
C ALA A 118 -7.47 7.68 5.36
N ASP A 119 -6.23 8.10 5.56
CA ASP A 119 -5.82 9.50 5.42
C ASP A 119 -6.07 10.03 4.00
N ILE A 120 -5.74 9.24 2.97
CA ILE A 120 -5.97 9.60 1.57
C ILE A 120 -7.47 9.74 1.29
N LEU A 121 -8.29 8.80 1.77
CA LEU A 121 -9.74 8.84 1.58
C LEU A 121 -10.37 10.01 2.35
N GLU A 122 -9.91 10.32 3.57
CA GLU A 122 -10.35 11.50 4.32
C GLU A 122 -10.01 12.79 3.58
N HIS A 123 -8.79 12.91 3.07
CA HIS A 123 -8.38 14.07 2.28
C HIS A 123 -9.21 14.22 1.00
N ALA A 124 -9.48 13.13 0.29
CA ALA A 124 -10.31 13.15 -0.92
C ALA A 124 -11.75 13.54 -0.64
N ARG A 125 -12.33 13.05 0.46
CA ARG A 125 -13.66 13.45 0.93
C ARG A 125 -13.72 14.95 1.21
N ASP A 126 -12.76 15.47 1.94
CA ASP A 126 -12.71 16.88 2.33
C ASP A 126 -12.52 17.79 1.10
N ALA A 127 -11.59 17.42 0.21
CA ALA A 127 -11.30 18.16 -1.03
C ALA A 127 -12.52 18.26 -1.97
N THR A 128 -13.43 17.29 -1.90
CA THR A 128 -14.62 17.20 -2.77
C THR A 128 -15.93 17.49 -2.05
N ALA A 129 -15.87 17.93 -0.80
CA ALA A 129 -17.02 18.27 0.05
C ALA A 129 -18.06 17.13 0.19
N ASN A 130 -17.59 15.91 0.41
CA ASN A 130 -18.45 14.74 0.65
C ASN A 130 -18.46 14.33 2.13
N THR A 131 -19.27 13.34 2.47
CA THR A 131 -19.31 12.64 3.75
C THR A 131 -19.32 11.12 3.52
N TRP A 132 -18.63 10.35 4.37
CA TRP A 132 -18.69 8.88 4.30
C TRP A 132 -19.92 8.36 5.04
N SER A 133 -20.69 7.48 4.39
CA SER A 133 -21.86 6.79 4.96
C SER A 133 -21.49 5.56 5.80
N VAL A 134 -20.22 5.14 5.76
CA VAL A 134 -19.67 4.03 6.55
C VAL A 134 -18.44 4.49 7.33
N PRO A 135 -18.06 3.80 8.42
CA PRO A 135 -16.85 4.13 9.16
C PRO A 135 -15.61 4.07 8.26
N LEU A 136 -14.81 5.14 8.25
CA LEU A 136 -13.61 5.25 7.43
C LEU A 136 -12.62 4.08 7.61
N PRO A 137 -12.37 3.54 8.82
CA PRO A 137 -11.51 2.36 8.99
C PRO A 137 -12.03 1.10 8.29
N SER A 138 -13.35 0.97 8.11
CA SER A 138 -13.93 -0.15 7.37
C SER A 138 -13.74 0.02 5.86
N LEU A 139 -13.91 1.25 5.37
CA LEU A 139 -13.73 1.59 3.96
C LEU A 139 -12.25 1.49 3.54
N SER A 140 -11.32 1.98 4.36
CA SER A 140 -9.88 1.90 4.07
C SER A 140 -9.39 0.46 4.00
N ARG A 141 -9.77 -0.36 4.98
CA ARG A 141 -9.45 -1.80 5.00
C ARG A 141 -10.05 -2.53 3.80
N PHE A 142 -11.30 -2.22 3.43
CA PHE A 142 -11.93 -2.79 2.24
C PHE A 142 -11.14 -2.45 0.96
N THR A 143 -10.79 -1.17 0.80
CA THR A 143 -9.98 -0.69 -0.33
C THR A 143 -8.65 -1.44 -0.42
N LEU A 144 -7.93 -1.57 0.69
CA LEU A 144 -6.65 -2.27 0.72
C LEU A 144 -6.79 -3.77 0.39
N ASN A 145 -7.83 -4.44 0.90
CA ASN A 145 -8.11 -5.84 0.56
C ASN A 145 -8.32 -6.05 -0.95
N VAL A 146 -9.02 -5.11 -1.61
CA VAL A 146 -9.23 -5.19 -3.07
C VAL A 146 -7.91 -4.96 -3.79
N ILE A 147 -7.13 -3.97 -3.39
CA ILE A 147 -5.80 -3.68 -3.97
C ILE A 147 -4.89 -4.91 -3.87
N ASP A 148 -4.78 -5.53 -2.70
CA ASP A 148 -3.98 -6.75 -2.50
C ASP A 148 -4.40 -7.87 -3.46
N GLY A 149 -5.72 -8.07 -3.62
CA GLY A 149 -6.25 -9.06 -4.55
C GLY A 149 -5.94 -8.76 -6.02
N VAL A 150 -6.07 -7.49 -6.43
CA VAL A 150 -5.79 -7.04 -7.80
C VAL A 150 -4.30 -7.18 -8.13
N VAL A 151 -3.42 -6.71 -7.25
CA VAL A 151 -1.96 -6.77 -7.42
C VAL A 151 -1.49 -8.23 -7.44
N LEU A 152 -1.94 -9.06 -6.50
CA LEU A 152 -1.57 -10.47 -6.47
C LEU A 152 -2.05 -11.21 -7.72
N ARG A 153 -3.26 -10.89 -8.21
CA ARG A 153 -3.78 -11.48 -9.45
C ARG A 153 -2.94 -11.09 -10.67
N TRP A 154 -2.61 -9.81 -10.79
CA TRP A 154 -1.74 -9.32 -11.86
C TRP A 154 -0.35 -9.95 -11.84
N LEU A 155 0.24 -10.20 -10.67
CA LEU A 155 1.52 -10.92 -10.58
C LEU A 155 1.46 -12.33 -11.18
N VAL A 156 0.26 -12.93 -11.31
CA VAL A 156 0.06 -14.25 -11.92
C VAL A 156 -0.13 -14.18 -13.44
N ASP A 157 -0.95 -13.24 -13.94
CA ASP A 157 -1.36 -13.20 -15.34
C ASP A 157 -0.76 -12.03 -16.16
N ASN A 158 -0.11 -11.07 -15.51
CA ASN A 158 0.49 -9.87 -16.09
C ASN A 158 -0.49 -9.04 -16.93
N ASP A 159 -1.78 -9.08 -16.57
CA ASP A 159 -2.85 -8.37 -17.30
C ASP A 159 -3.10 -6.97 -16.74
N SER A 160 -2.25 -6.02 -17.14
CA SER A 160 -2.36 -4.62 -16.69
C SER A 160 -3.60 -3.89 -17.23
N GLU A 161 -4.26 -4.40 -18.27
CA GLU A 161 -5.52 -3.85 -18.78
C GLU A 161 -6.66 -4.24 -17.82
N ALA A 162 -6.70 -5.51 -17.40
CA ALA A 162 -7.64 -5.98 -16.40
C ALA A 162 -7.50 -5.21 -15.08
N VAL A 163 -6.27 -4.88 -14.65
CA VAL A 163 -6.06 -4.05 -13.45
C VAL A 163 -6.74 -2.70 -13.57
N ARG A 164 -6.57 -1.98 -14.69
CA ARG A 164 -7.21 -0.66 -14.88
C ARG A 164 -8.73 -0.74 -14.82
N ALA A 165 -9.33 -1.80 -15.37
CA ALA A 165 -10.76 -2.06 -15.23
C ALA A 165 -11.18 -2.35 -13.76
N GLN A 166 -10.35 -3.03 -12.97
CA GLN A 166 -10.60 -3.20 -11.53
C GLN A 166 -10.49 -1.89 -10.75
N LEU A 167 -9.56 -1.00 -11.12
CA LEU A 167 -9.45 0.33 -10.49
C LEU A 167 -10.67 1.21 -10.79
N ASP A 168 -11.23 1.12 -12.01
CA ASP A 168 -12.50 1.79 -12.35
C ASP A 168 -13.63 1.31 -11.43
N LEU A 169 -13.80 -0.01 -11.30
CA LEU A 169 -14.80 -0.61 -10.41
C LEU A 169 -14.59 -0.23 -8.94
N LEU A 170 -13.35 -0.27 -8.46
CA LEU A 170 -13.03 0.09 -7.08
C LEU A 170 -13.34 1.56 -6.79
N SER A 171 -12.95 2.48 -7.69
CA SER A 171 -13.24 3.90 -7.54
C SER A 171 -14.74 4.18 -7.48
N GLN A 172 -15.52 3.49 -8.32
CA GLN A 172 -16.99 3.59 -8.32
C GLN A 172 -17.56 3.07 -6.99
N MET A 173 -17.14 1.88 -6.53
CA MET A 173 -17.64 1.31 -5.28
C MET A 173 -17.32 2.18 -4.07
N ILE A 174 -16.11 2.75 -3.99
CA ILE A 174 -15.76 3.64 -2.88
C ILE A 174 -16.65 4.90 -2.91
N ALA A 175 -16.84 5.49 -4.09
CA ALA A 175 -17.70 6.66 -4.24
C ALA A 175 -19.17 6.36 -3.88
N GLU A 176 -19.64 5.12 -4.02
CA GLU A 176 -21.00 4.73 -3.57
C GLU A 176 -21.24 4.94 -2.08
N TYR A 177 -20.19 4.92 -1.26
CA TYR A 177 -20.28 5.20 0.16
C TYR A 177 -20.21 6.68 0.51
N ALA A 178 -20.14 7.59 -0.46
CA ALA A 178 -20.12 9.04 -0.25
C ALA A 178 -21.48 9.72 -0.48
N SER A 179 -21.75 10.78 0.27
CA SER A 179 -22.92 11.67 0.10
C SER A 179 -22.58 13.13 0.34
#